data_AF-A0AAE0I9P5-F1
#
_entry.id   AF-A0AAE0I9P5-F1
#
_cell.length_a   1.000
_cell.length_b   1.000
_cell.length_c   1.000
_cell.angle_alpha   90.00
_cell.angle_beta   90.00
_cell.angle_gamma   90.00
#
_symmetry.space_group_name_H-M   'P 1'
#
loop_
_entity.id
_entity.type
_entity.pdbx_description
1 polymer ?
#
loop_
_entity_poly.entity_id
_entity_poly.type
_entity_poly.pdbx_seq_one_letter_code
_entity_poly.pdbx_strand_id
1 'polypeptide(L)'
;MASVDISPTLNFLTDAGHLLATTAPEISAFLMIQRNNLMFENELPPPSDFQRQHVCTCCGHIMILGHGSSLTIKPKHAAARRKNHRSAQHRRVKETREATPSSGPTKQFACGPCGRLTEIKLPAPSRISRRKAKTQKAAQATGATTGTAPTTSAAPVAPSSLAQSANASSKKRAKSRKAGLQALLEQKNASRSGFGLSLSDFMQK
;
A
#
# COMPACT_ATOMS: atom_id res chain seq x y z
N MET A 1 50.41 -19.83 -11.11
CA MET A 1 50.30 -18.51 -10.43
C MET A 1 49.53 -18.71 -9.14
N ALA A 2 49.75 -17.87 -8.13
CA ALA A 2 48.96 -17.97 -6.90
C ALA A 2 47.51 -17.52 -7.17
N SER A 3 46.54 -18.28 -6.69
CA SER A 3 45.13 -17.86 -6.65
C SER A 3 44.98 -16.83 -5.54
N VAL A 4 45.23 -15.56 -5.86
CA VAL A 4 45.01 -14.44 -4.93
C VAL A 4 43.51 -14.28 -4.73
N ASP A 5 43.04 -14.48 -3.49
CA ASP A 5 41.65 -14.17 -3.14
C ASP A 5 41.39 -12.67 -3.34
N ILE A 6 40.68 -12.33 -4.41
CA ILE A 6 40.32 -10.95 -4.76
C ILE A 6 39.27 -10.35 -3.81
N SER A 7 38.55 -11.19 -3.05
CA SER A 7 37.50 -10.79 -2.10
C SER A 7 37.98 -9.75 -1.07
N PRO A 8 39.06 -9.96 -0.28
CA PRO A 8 39.59 -8.94 0.62
C PRO A 8 40.00 -7.64 -0.10
N THR A 9 40.53 -7.70 -1.31
CA THR A 9 40.87 -6.50 -2.10
C THR A 9 39.62 -5.70 -2.50
N LEU A 10 38.56 -6.39 -2.95
CA LEU A 10 37.28 -5.75 -3.28
C LEU A 10 36.61 -5.14 -2.04
N ASN A 11 36.72 -5.78 -0.88
CA ASN A 11 36.21 -5.25 0.39
C ASN A 11 37.01 -4.02 0.82
N PHE A 12 38.34 -4.09 0.85
CA PHE A 12 39.22 -2.95 1.15
C PHE A 12 38.93 -1.73 0.26
N LEU A 13 38.77 -1.92 -1.05
CA LEU A 13 38.41 -0.82 -1.96
C LEU A 13 37.00 -0.26 -1.68
N THR A 14 36.07 -1.11 -1.22
CA THR A 14 34.72 -0.69 -0.79
C THR A 14 34.81 0.21 0.45
N ASP A 15 35.51 -0.24 1.48
CA ASP A 15 35.60 0.46 2.76
C ASP A 15 36.42 1.75 2.66
N ALA A 16 37.56 1.72 1.96
CA ALA A 16 38.37 2.91 1.69
C ALA A 16 37.62 3.94 0.83
N GLY A 17 36.84 3.48 -0.16
CA GLY A 17 35.96 4.34 -0.94
C GLY A 17 34.89 5.00 -0.08
N HIS A 18 34.22 4.26 0.82
CA HIS A 18 33.22 4.83 1.71
C HIS A 18 33.81 5.78 2.78
N LEU A 19 35.01 5.50 3.29
CA LEU A 19 35.72 6.38 4.23
C LEU A 19 36.05 7.74 3.59
N LEU A 20 36.45 7.75 2.32
CA LEU A 20 36.81 8.97 1.57
C LEU A 20 35.63 9.65 0.88
N ALA A 21 34.41 9.10 0.96
CA ALA A 21 33.25 9.57 0.18
C ALA A 21 32.86 11.04 0.42
N THR A 22 33.11 11.57 1.62
CA THR A 22 32.76 12.94 2.01
C THR A 22 33.95 13.90 1.97
N THR A 23 35.17 13.41 2.13
CA THR A 23 36.40 14.23 2.21
C THR A 23 37.14 14.31 0.87
N ALA A 24 37.06 13.27 0.05
CA ALA A 24 37.69 13.18 -1.26
C ALA A 24 36.80 12.40 -2.25
N PRO A 25 35.68 13.01 -2.72
CA PRO A 25 34.71 12.32 -3.58
C PRO A 25 35.32 11.79 -4.88
N GLU A 26 36.33 12.46 -5.45
CA GLU A 26 37.06 11.98 -6.63
C GLU A 26 37.94 10.75 -6.35
N ILE A 27 38.58 10.66 -5.18
CA ILE A 27 39.41 9.50 -4.81
C ILE A 27 38.51 8.30 -4.51
N SER A 28 37.39 8.51 -3.80
CA SER A 28 36.40 7.45 -3.58
C SER A 28 35.80 6.93 -4.90
N ALA A 29 35.54 7.83 -5.86
CA ALA A 29 35.09 7.49 -7.21
C ALA A 29 36.14 6.65 -7.96
N PHE A 30 37.42 7.03 -7.91
CA PHE A 30 38.52 6.26 -8.49
C PHE A 30 38.63 4.84 -7.90
N LEU A 31 38.58 4.70 -6.57
CA LEU A 31 38.62 3.40 -5.88
C LEU A 31 37.43 2.51 -6.29
N MET A 32 36.24 3.11 -6.47
CA MET A 32 35.06 2.39 -6.96
C MET A 32 35.19 1.98 -8.44
N ILE A 33 35.85 2.76 -9.30
CA ILE A 33 36.18 2.35 -10.67
C ILE A 33 37.16 1.17 -10.64
N GLN A 34 38.27 1.29 -9.90
CA GLN A 34 39.28 0.23 -9.79
C GLN A 34 38.68 -1.09 -9.29
N ARG A 35 37.78 -1.02 -8.30
CA ARG A 35 37.03 -2.18 -7.80
C ARG A 35 36.14 -2.81 -8.87
N ASN A 36 35.48 -2.01 -9.72
CA ASN A 36 34.65 -2.53 -10.80
C ASN A 36 35.48 -3.13 -11.93
N ASN A 37 36.66 -2.56 -12.22
CA ASN A 37 37.61 -3.12 -13.19
C ASN A 37 38.12 -4.49 -12.72
N LEU A 38 38.56 -4.60 -11.46
CA LEU A 38 38.97 -5.89 -10.87
C LEU A 38 37.86 -6.95 -10.91
N MET A 39 36.59 -6.56 -10.71
CA MET A 39 35.47 -7.49 -10.90
C MET A 39 35.33 -7.97 -12.36
N PHE A 40 35.50 -7.08 -13.33
CA PHE A 40 35.42 -7.40 -14.76
C PHE A 40 36.61 -8.27 -15.23
N GLU A 41 37.82 -7.92 -14.82
CA GLU A 41 39.07 -8.64 -15.12
C GLU A 41 39.09 -10.08 -14.59
N ASN A 42 38.32 -10.36 -13.52
CA ASN A 42 38.18 -11.68 -12.91
C ASN A 42 36.82 -12.34 -13.20
N GLU A 43 36.14 -11.89 -14.26
CA GLU A 43 34.84 -12.43 -14.76
C GLU A 43 33.72 -12.53 -13.70
N LEU A 44 33.78 -11.71 -12.64
CA LEU A 44 32.79 -11.76 -11.57
C LEU A 44 31.41 -11.26 -12.02
N PRO A 45 30.32 -11.77 -11.43
CA PRO A 45 28.97 -11.28 -11.70
C PRO A 45 28.84 -9.75 -11.54
N PRO A 46 28.04 -9.06 -12.39
CA PRO A 46 27.86 -7.62 -12.31
C PRO A 46 27.46 -7.11 -10.90
N PRO A 47 27.86 -5.88 -10.53
CA PRO A 47 27.56 -5.33 -9.21
C PRO A 47 26.06 -5.37 -8.90
N SER A 48 25.73 -5.84 -7.70
CA SER A 48 24.36 -6.15 -7.31
C SER A 48 23.43 -4.93 -7.37
N ASP A 49 22.13 -5.17 -7.51
CA ASP A 49 21.13 -4.11 -7.46
C ASP A 49 21.15 -3.32 -6.14
N PHE A 50 21.74 -3.83 -5.06
CA PHE A 50 22.04 -3.02 -3.87
C PHE A 50 23.19 -2.03 -4.15
N GLN A 51 24.35 -2.51 -4.61
CA GLN A 51 25.49 -1.65 -4.92
C GLN A 51 25.14 -0.58 -5.98
N ARG A 52 24.36 -0.94 -7.00
CA ARG A 52 23.87 -0.02 -8.04
C ARG A 52 22.98 1.14 -7.52
N GLN A 53 22.45 1.06 -6.29
CA GLN A 53 21.73 2.16 -5.63
C GLN A 53 22.67 3.18 -4.97
N HIS A 54 23.89 2.75 -4.63
CA HIS A 54 24.84 3.52 -3.84
C HIS A 54 26.08 3.97 -4.63
N VAL A 55 26.43 3.29 -5.72
CA VAL A 55 27.63 3.55 -6.52
C VAL A 55 27.25 3.69 -7.99
N CYS A 56 27.69 4.76 -8.64
CA CYS A 56 27.53 4.90 -10.09
C CYS A 56 28.46 3.91 -10.81
N THR A 57 27.91 2.95 -11.55
CA THR A 57 28.66 1.92 -12.30
C THR A 57 29.50 2.46 -13.46
N CYS A 58 29.57 3.78 -13.65
CA CYS A 58 30.15 4.42 -14.82
C CYS A 58 31.27 5.41 -14.52
N CYS A 59 31.25 6.04 -13.34
CA CYS A 59 32.33 6.92 -12.86
C CYS A 59 32.71 6.62 -11.41
N GLY A 60 32.19 5.53 -10.82
CA GLY A 60 32.47 5.12 -9.43
C GLY A 60 31.88 6.02 -8.34
N HIS A 61 31.42 7.23 -8.65
CA HIS A 61 30.93 8.17 -7.64
C HIS A 61 29.83 7.58 -6.74
N ILE A 62 30.02 7.74 -5.42
CA ILE A 62 29.11 7.24 -4.39
C ILE A 62 27.91 8.19 -4.29
N MET A 63 26.74 7.71 -4.70
CA MET A 63 25.52 8.50 -4.88
C MET A 63 24.82 8.79 -3.54
N ILE A 64 25.34 9.74 -2.77
CA ILE A 64 24.69 10.23 -1.55
C ILE A 64 23.49 11.11 -1.94
N LEU A 65 22.28 10.67 -1.57
CA LEU A 65 21.05 11.39 -1.90
C LEU A 65 21.02 12.78 -1.23
N GLY A 66 20.56 13.78 -1.99
CA GLY A 66 20.54 15.19 -1.56
C GLY A 66 21.88 15.92 -1.75
N HIS A 67 22.99 15.18 -1.90
CA HIS A 67 24.32 15.73 -2.16
C HIS A 67 24.63 15.64 -3.67
N GLY A 68 23.87 16.39 -4.47
CA GLY A 68 23.96 16.40 -5.94
C GLY A 68 23.37 15.16 -6.64
N SER A 69 23.44 13.97 -6.04
CA SER A 69 22.78 12.77 -6.54
C SER A 69 21.30 12.70 -6.11
N SER A 70 20.43 12.19 -6.99
CA SER A 70 18.97 12.17 -6.77
C SER A 70 18.31 10.82 -7.07
N LEU A 71 17.12 10.60 -6.48
CA LEU A 71 16.31 9.39 -6.65
C LEU A 71 14.88 9.76 -7.01
N THR A 72 14.42 9.29 -8.18
CA THR A 72 13.01 9.32 -8.60
C THR A 72 12.42 7.92 -8.51
N ILE A 73 11.31 7.75 -7.80
CA ILE A 73 10.53 6.50 -7.81
C ILE A 73 9.38 6.66 -8.81
N LYS A 74 9.44 5.96 -9.94
CA LYS A 74 8.38 5.93 -10.96
C LYS A 74 7.34 4.87 -10.59
N PRO A 75 6.10 5.25 -10.20
CA PRO A 75 5.03 4.29 -9.96
C PRO A 75 4.51 3.75 -11.29
N LYS A 76 4.25 2.45 -11.36
CA LYS A 76 3.62 1.85 -12.53
C LYS A 76 2.16 2.33 -12.65
N HIS A 77 1.81 2.96 -13.77
CA HIS A 77 0.48 3.55 -13.99
C HIS A 77 -0.65 2.51 -14.05
N ALA A 78 -1.16 2.10 -12.88
CA ALA A 78 -2.33 1.22 -12.73
C ALA A 78 -3.63 1.83 -13.29
N ALA A 79 -3.64 3.14 -13.59
CA ALA A 79 -4.82 3.90 -14.04
C ALA A 79 -5.34 3.47 -15.43
N ALA A 80 -4.47 3.06 -16.36
CA ALA A 80 -4.85 2.78 -17.75
C ALA A 80 -5.93 1.69 -17.89
N ARG A 81 -5.94 0.71 -16.98
CA ARG A 81 -6.90 -0.42 -17.00
C ARG A 81 -8.34 -0.05 -16.63
N ARG A 82 -8.64 1.17 -16.17
CA ARG A 82 -10.00 1.55 -15.72
C ARG A 82 -10.93 2.08 -16.81
N LYS A 83 -10.44 2.49 -17.99
CA LYS A 83 -11.30 3.09 -19.04
C LYS A 83 -12.09 2.08 -19.88
N ASN A 84 -11.63 0.83 -20.05
CA ASN A 84 -12.18 -0.09 -21.05
C ASN A 84 -13.22 -1.11 -20.52
N HIS A 85 -13.83 -0.87 -19.36
CA HIS A 85 -14.84 -1.78 -18.79
C HIS A 85 -16.24 -1.70 -19.46
N ARG A 86 -16.37 -1.04 -20.62
CA ARG A 86 -17.64 -0.87 -21.36
C ARG A 86 -17.76 -1.65 -22.68
N SER A 87 -16.73 -2.35 -23.15
CA SER A 87 -16.76 -3.14 -24.40
C SER A 87 -16.52 -4.65 -24.22
N ALA A 88 -16.30 -5.12 -22.99
CA ALA A 88 -15.84 -6.48 -22.69
C ALA A 88 -16.92 -7.59 -22.74
N GLN A 89 -18.03 -7.40 -23.46
CA GLN A 89 -19.11 -8.40 -23.55
C GLN A 89 -18.91 -9.43 -24.68
N HIS A 90 -18.04 -9.15 -25.67
CA HIS A 90 -17.87 -9.99 -26.86
C HIS A 90 -16.41 -10.40 -27.17
N ARG A 91 -15.74 -11.08 -26.23
CA ARG A 91 -14.59 -11.95 -26.57
C ARG A 91 -14.37 -13.09 -25.57
N ARG A 92 -15.18 -14.16 -25.66
CA ARG A 92 -14.82 -15.46 -25.06
C ARG A 92 -13.79 -16.16 -25.95
N VAL A 93 -12.50 -15.92 -25.69
CA VAL A 93 -11.42 -16.81 -26.15
C VAL A 93 -10.60 -17.20 -24.93
N LYS A 94 -10.53 -18.51 -24.64
CA LYS A 94 -9.87 -19.07 -23.45
C LYS A 94 -8.39 -19.31 -23.71
N GLU A 95 -7.64 -18.25 -23.99
CA GLU A 95 -6.18 -18.32 -24.03
C GLU A 95 -5.62 -18.32 -22.60
N THR A 96 -5.01 -19.43 -22.20
CA THR A 96 -4.15 -19.52 -21.01
C THR A 96 -2.82 -18.81 -21.26
N ARG A 97 -2.88 -17.48 -21.43
CA ARG A 97 -1.68 -16.63 -21.32
C ARG A 97 -1.16 -16.72 -19.90
N GLU A 98 0.05 -17.24 -19.75
CA GLU A 98 0.79 -17.20 -18.50
C GLU A 98 0.84 -15.76 -17.98
N ALA A 99 0.56 -15.59 -16.70
CA ALA A 99 0.47 -14.27 -16.09
C ALA A 99 1.87 -13.70 -15.86
N THR A 100 2.44 -13.10 -16.91
CA THR A 100 3.73 -12.38 -16.89
C THR A 100 3.88 -11.62 -15.56
N PRO A 101 4.94 -11.86 -14.77
CA PRO A 101 5.02 -11.35 -13.41
C PRO A 101 4.86 -9.84 -13.42
N SER A 102 3.87 -9.34 -12.67
CA SER A 102 3.44 -7.95 -12.81
C SER A 102 4.50 -7.02 -12.24
N SER A 103 5.46 -6.56 -13.06
CA SER A 103 6.58 -5.73 -12.56
C SER A 103 6.10 -4.57 -11.71
N GLY A 104 6.86 -4.23 -10.66
CA GLY A 104 6.49 -3.24 -9.66
C GLY A 104 6.81 -1.80 -10.07
N PRO A 105 6.95 -0.88 -9.09
CA PRO A 105 7.51 0.44 -9.32
C PRO A 105 9.00 0.36 -9.68
N THR A 106 9.52 1.42 -10.27
CA THR A 106 10.93 1.50 -10.72
C THR A 106 11.65 2.59 -9.95
N LYS A 107 12.82 2.29 -9.38
CA LYS A 107 13.75 3.31 -8.88
C LYS A 107 14.63 3.78 -10.03
N GLN A 108 14.79 5.09 -10.16
CA GLN A 108 15.73 5.73 -11.07
C GLN A 108 16.63 6.66 -10.25
N PHE A 109 17.91 6.30 -10.15
CA PHE A 109 18.94 7.14 -9.53
C PHE A 109 19.62 7.98 -10.62
N ALA A 110 20.00 9.21 -10.30
CA ALA A 110 20.82 10.06 -11.15
C ALA A 110 22.11 10.39 -10.40
N CYS A 111 23.25 10.08 -11.01
CA CYS A 111 24.57 10.41 -10.49
C CYS A 111 24.85 11.90 -10.70
N GLY A 112 25.19 12.63 -9.63
CA GLY A 112 25.48 14.07 -9.70
C GLY A 112 26.56 14.44 -10.73
N PRO A 113 27.82 13.95 -10.59
CA PRO A 113 28.92 14.38 -11.46
C PRO A 113 28.80 14.05 -12.95
N CYS A 114 28.19 12.91 -13.32
CA CYS A 114 28.16 12.45 -14.72
C CYS A 114 26.76 12.39 -15.35
N GLY A 115 25.70 12.76 -14.62
CA GLY A 115 24.30 12.76 -15.07
C GLY A 115 23.70 11.39 -15.41
N ARG A 116 24.48 10.31 -15.42
CA ARG A 116 24.02 8.98 -15.85
C ARG A 116 22.96 8.42 -14.92
N LEU A 117 22.02 7.69 -15.51
CA LEU A 117 20.80 7.21 -14.88
C LEU A 117 20.87 5.70 -14.62
N THR A 118 20.72 5.30 -13.35
CA THR A 118 20.67 3.90 -12.95
C THR A 118 19.22 3.47 -12.69
N GLU A 119 18.67 2.65 -13.58
CA GLU A 119 17.33 2.06 -13.41
C GLU A 119 17.40 0.71 -12.66
N ILE A 120 16.50 0.56 -11.68
CA ILE A 120 16.30 -0.65 -10.86
C ILE A 120 14.80 -0.96 -10.76
N LYS A 121 14.41 -2.15 -11.23
CA LYS A 121 13.02 -2.59 -11.37
C LYS A 121 12.63 -3.41 -10.15
N LEU A 122 11.75 -2.88 -9.30
CA LEU A 122 11.32 -3.60 -8.10
C LEU A 122 10.27 -4.68 -8.45
N PRO A 123 10.20 -5.77 -7.68
CA PRO A 123 9.12 -6.74 -7.79
C PRO A 123 7.76 -6.10 -7.47
N ALA A 124 6.67 -6.77 -7.83
CA ALA A 124 5.32 -6.32 -7.50
C ALA A 124 5.17 -6.19 -5.96
N PRO A 125 4.64 -5.08 -5.42
CA PRO A 125 4.21 -5.07 -4.03
C PRO A 125 3.11 -6.12 -3.83
N SER A 126 3.17 -6.84 -2.70
CA SER A 126 2.15 -7.84 -2.36
C SER A 126 0.77 -7.18 -2.23
N ARG A 127 -0.29 -7.93 -2.58
CA ARG A 127 -1.66 -7.40 -2.55
C ARG A 127 -2.11 -7.22 -1.10
N ILE A 128 -2.19 -5.97 -0.64
CA ILE A 128 -2.68 -5.62 0.71
C ILE A 128 -4.10 -6.15 0.91
N SER A 129 -4.23 -7.26 1.63
CA SER A 129 -5.50 -7.92 1.91
C SER A 129 -6.21 -7.22 3.06
N ARG A 130 -6.97 -6.16 2.75
CA ARG A 130 -7.88 -5.53 3.71
C ARG A 130 -9.02 -6.49 4.04
N ARG A 131 -8.85 -7.29 5.10
CA ARG A 131 -9.93 -8.03 5.76
C ARG A 131 -11.04 -7.03 6.13
N LYS A 132 -12.17 -7.08 5.43
CA LYS A 132 -13.39 -6.39 5.91
C LYS A 132 -13.80 -7.07 7.21
N ALA A 133 -13.90 -6.32 8.30
CA ALA A 133 -14.49 -6.82 9.53
C ALA A 133 -15.91 -7.29 9.23
N LYS A 134 -16.17 -8.60 9.31
CA LYS A 134 -17.53 -9.13 9.31
C LYS A 134 -18.13 -8.77 10.67
N THR A 135 -19.05 -7.82 10.70
CA THR A 135 -19.88 -7.57 11.88
C THR A 135 -20.70 -8.84 12.13
N GLN A 136 -20.27 -9.66 13.10
CA GLN A 136 -21.02 -10.85 13.49
C GLN A 136 -22.30 -10.39 14.19
N LYS A 137 -23.44 -10.60 13.53
CA LYS A 137 -24.73 -10.54 14.23
C LYS A 137 -24.77 -11.75 15.15
N ALA A 138 -24.78 -11.51 16.47
CA ALA A 138 -24.98 -12.57 17.44
C ALA A 138 -26.35 -13.22 17.19
N ALA A 139 -26.35 -14.51 16.85
CA ALA A 139 -27.57 -15.31 16.74
C ALA A 139 -27.84 -15.91 18.13
N GLN A 140 -28.68 -15.23 18.91
CA GLN A 140 -29.10 -15.70 20.22
C GLN A 140 -30.12 -16.82 20.03
N ALA A 141 -29.70 -18.07 20.26
CA ALA A 141 -30.53 -19.27 20.13
C ALA A 141 -30.36 -20.13 21.39
N THR A 142 -31.28 -19.95 22.34
CA THR A 142 -31.29 -20.65 23.63
C THR A 142 -32.41 -21.68 23.70
N GLY A 143 -32.07 -22.92 24.04
CA GLY A 143 -33.00 -23.95 24.51
C GLY A 143 -33.25 -25.13 23.55
N ALA A 144 -33.78 -26.26 24.03
CA ALA A 144 -33.92 -26.69 25.43
C ALA A 144 -34.30 -28.18 25.54
N THR A 145 -33.67 -28.92 26.47
CA THR A 145 -34.13 -30.20 27.05
C THR A 145 -33.40 -30.40 28.38
N THR A 146 -33.96 -30.92 29.48
CA THR A 146 -35.35 -31.22 29.91
C THR A 146 -35.27 -31.45 31.43
N GLY A 147 -36.18 -30.92 32.26
CA GLY A 147 -36.13 -31.19 33.69
C GLY A 147 -37.15 -30.46 34.58
N THR A 148 -38.27 -31.13 34.84
CA THR A 148 -39.12 -31.04 36.07
C THR A 148 -39.89 -29.72 36.34
N ALA A 149 -41.10 -29.88 36.90
CA ALA A 149 -42.08 -28.84 37.28
C ALA A 149 -42.16 -28.72 38.83
N PRO A 150 -42.99 -27.85 39.47
CA PRO A 150 -44.05 -26.95 38.98
C PRO A 150 -43.76 -25.46 39.37
N THR A 151 -44.65 -24.50 39.70
CA THR A 151 -46.09 -24.44 40.07
C THR A 151 -46.68 -23.02 39.92
N THR A 152 -48.03 -22.92 40.01
CA THR A 152 -48.85 -21.76 40.43
C THR A 152 -48.85 -20.42 39.65
N SER A 153 -50.05 -20.15 39.08
CA SER A 153 -50.84 -18.91 39.24
C SER A 153 -50.77 -17.74 38.23
N ALA A 154 -51.93 -17.53 37.60
CA ALA A 154 -52.55 -16.27 37.18
C ALA A 154 -52.00 -15.44 35.99
N ALA A 155 -52.96 -14.95 35.18
CA ALA A 155 -52.89 -13.95 34.12
C ALA A 155 -54.03 -12.92 34.37
N PRO A 156 -54.26 -11.84 33.59
CA PRO A 156 -53.59 -11.34 32.36
C PRO A 156 -52.85 -9.99 32.65
N VAL A 157 -52.60 -8.98 31.80
CA VAL A 157 -53.12 -8.47 30.50
C VAL A 157 -52.03 -7.82 29.63
N ALA A 158 -52.42 -7.42 28.41
CA ALA A 158 -51.71 -6.53 27.48
C ALA A 158 -52.61 -5.27 27.24
N PRO A 159 -52.32 -4.24 26.39
CA PRO A 159 -51.37 -4.25 25.26
C PRO A 159 -50.60 -2.94 24.90
N SER A 160 -49.74 -3.11 23.88
CA SER A 160 -49.40 -2.16 22.80
C SER A 160 -48.78 -0.77 23.09
N SER A 161 -47.53 -0.62 22.66
CA SER A 161 -47.18 0.44 21.69
C SER A 161 -46.30 -0.16 20.57
N LEU A 162 -46.40 0.34 19.34
CA LEU A 162 -45.89 -0.34 18.13
C LEU A 162 -44.49 0.14 17.71
N ALA A 163 -43.45 -0.58 18.12
CA ALA A 163 -42.10 -0.40 17.60
C ALA A 163 -42.01 -0.82 16.12
N GLN A 164 -42.13 0.13 15.18
CA GLN A 164 -42.17 -0.18 13.75
C GLN A 164 -40.84 -0.71 13.20
N SER A 165 -40.90 -1.89 12.58
CA SER A 165 -39.77 -2.65 12.05
C SER A 165 -38.82 -1.86 11.14
N ALA A 166 -37.53 -1.89 11.44
CA ALA A 166 -36.46 -1.21 10.70
C ALA A 166 -36.14 -1.80 9.30
N ASN A 167 -36.99 -2.66 8.74
CA ASN A 167 -36.82 -3.32 7.43
C ASN A 167 -37.61 -2.65 6.29
N ALA A 168 -37.53 -1.32 6.18
CA ALA A 168 -38.08 -0.58 5.04
C ALA A 168 -37.24 -0.81 3.76
N SER A 169 -37.85 -1.42 2.73
CA SER A 169 -37.15 -1.89 1.53
C SER A 169 -36.54 -0.80 0.65
N SER A 170 -35.55 -1.18 -0.17
CA SER A 170 -34.67 -0.28 -0.95
C SER A 170 -35.41 0.79 -1.76
N LYS A 171 -36.59 0.48 -2.31
CA LYS A 171 -37.41 1.44 -3.09
C LYS A 171 -37.88 2.65 -2.27
N LYS A 172 -38.16 2.52 -0.96
CA LYS A 172 -38.55 3.68 -0.10
C LYS A 172 -37.39 4.66 0.10
N ARG A 173 -36.15 4.15 0.24
CA ARG A 173 -34.93 4.95 0.47
C ARG A 173 -34.49 5.78 -0.76
N ALA A 174 -35.05 5.50 -1.94
CA ALA A 174 -34.87 6.35 -3.13
C ALA A 174 -35.77 7.60 -3.12
N LYS A 175 -36.94 7.56 -2.45
CA LYS A 175 -37.88 8.70 -2.44
C LYS A 175 -37.50 9.76 -1.41
N SER A 176 -36.94 9.39 -0.26
CA SER A 176 -36.39 10.37 0.71
C SER A 176 -35.20 11.18 0.16
N ARG A 177 -34.43 10.60 -0.78
CA ARG A 177 -33.37 11.32 -1.51
C ARG A 177 -33.88 12.42 -2.46
N LYS A 178 -35.19 12.57 -2.65
CA LYS A 178 -35.82 13.68 -3.39
C LYS A 178 -36.42 14.76 -2.50
N ALA A 179 -36.36 14.63 -1.17
CA ALA A 179 -37.04 15.54 -0.24
C ALA A 179 -36.26 16.83 0.13
N GLY A 180 -35.13 17.10 -0.55
CA GLY A 180 -34.33 18.30 -0.34
C GLY A 180 -33.60 18.37 1.01
N LEU A 181 -32.97 19.52 1.27
CA LEU A 181 -32.22 19.76 2.51
C LEU A 181 -33.16 19.99 3.72
N GLN A 182 -34.33 20.60 3.51
CA GLN A 182 -35.30 20.90 4.58
C GLN A 182 -35.80 19.65 5.28
N ALA A 183 -36.24 18.61 4.56
CA ALA A 183 -36.72 17.37 5.18
C ALA A 183 -35.61 16.64 5.99
N LEU A 184 -34.34 16.82 5.61
CA LEU A 184 -33.19 16.31 6.38
C LEU A 184 -32.92 17.13 7.65
N LEU A 185 -33.22 18.44 7.65
CA LEU A 185 -33.16 19.29 8.85
C LEU A 185 -34.33 18.99 9.79
N GLU A 186 -35.55 18.84 9.28
CA GLU A 186 -36.73 18.44 10.07
C GLU A 186 -36.54 17.07 10.71
N GLN A 187 -36.04 16.07 9.97
CA GLN A 187 -35.72 14.76 10.53
C GLN A 187 -34.62 14.83 11.61
N LYS A 188 -33.64 15.73 11.47
CA LYS A 188 -32.60 15.96 12.48
C LYS A 188 -33.16 16.66 13.73
N ASN A 189 -34.11 17.57 13.57
CA ASN A 189 -34.78 18.26 14.69
C ASN A 189 -35.70 17.31 15.47
N ALA A 190 -36.48 16.48 14.77
CA ALA A 190 -37.32 15.44 15.39
C ALA A 190 -36.51 14.34 16.12
N SER A 191 -35.21 14.23 15.84
CA SER A 191 -34.28 13.31 16.51
C SER A 191 -33.66 13.87 17.81
N ARG A 192 -34.03 15.08 18.25
CA ARG A 192 -33.49 15.69 19.49
C ARG A 192 -34.14 15.15 20.76
N SER A 193 -33.77 13.92 21.13
CA SER A 193 -33.87 13.42 22.50
C SER A 193 -32.56 12.71 22.87
N GLY A 194 -31.86 13.21 23.89
CA GLY A 194 -30.56 12.70 24.34
C GLY A 194 -29.35 13.33 23.63
N PHE A 195 -28.49 13.97 24.44
CA PHE A 195 -27.07 14.32 24.22
C PHE A 195 -26.48 14.19 22.80
N GLY A 196 -26.20 15.34 22.18
CA GLY A 196 -25.35 15.43 21.00
C GLY A 196 -24.83 16.85 20.78
N LEU A 197 -23.52 17.05 20.97
CA LEU A 197 -22.84 18.33 20.69
C LEU A 197 -23.06 18.73 19.23
N SER A 198 -23.35 20.00 19.01
CA SER A 198 -23.71 20.55 17.70
C SER A 198 -22.49 21.13 16.99
N LEU A 199 -22.53 21.16 15.66
CA LEU A 199 -21.45 21.76 14.86
C LEU A 199 -21.32 23.28 15.10
N SER A 200 -22.37 23.91 15.63
CA SER A 200 -22.41 25.30 16.08
C SER A 200 -21.62 25.56 17.37
N ASP A 201 -21.54 24.59 18.29
CA ASP A 201 -20.77 24.75 19.55
C ASP A 201 -19.27 24.95 19.29
N PHE A 202 -18.76 24.39 18.20
CA PHE A 202 -17.37 24.53 17.76
C PHE A 202 -17.10 25.78 16.89
N MET A 203 -18.12 26.62 16.64
CA MET A 203 -18.00 27.84 15.83
C MET A 203 -18.24 29.13 16.63
N GLN A 204 -18.56 29.02 17.92
CA GLN A 204 -18.54 30.14 18.86
C GLN A 204 -17.21 30.09 19.64
N LYS A 205 -16.62 31.27 19.88
CA LYS A 205 -15.31 31.48 20.49
C LYS A 205 -15.39 32.66 21.45
#